data_AF-D2U366-F1
#
_entry.id   AF-D2U366-F1
#
_cell.length_a   1.000
_cell.length_b   1.000
_cell.length_c   1.000
_cell.angle_alpha   90.00
_cell.angle_beta   90.00
_cell.angle_gamma   90.00
#
_symmetry.space_group_name_H-M   'P 1'
#
loop_
_entity.id
_entity.type
_entity.pdbx_description
1 polymer ?
#
loop_
_entity_poly.entity_id
_entity_poly.type
_entity_poly.pdbx_seq_one_letter_code
_entity_poly.pdbx_strand_id
1 'polypeptide(L)'
;MNSNTAAKVQKLKNGNGDYIWRERLQVGDPDSLLGLSVHYLEFMNDDVIALGDFKRGYTIVDHQTGTRTRPDNITEPGFIKIHTDKYLGGGLVDSNAIKVLEVKAKGAGV
;
A
#
# COMPACT_ATOMS: atom_id res chain seq x y z
N MET A 1 -0.70 -4.76 -1.57
CA MET A 1 -2.05 -5.33 -1.77
C MET A 1 -2.97 -4.78 -0.70
N ASN A 2 -4.29 -4.79 -0.87
CA ASN A 2 -5.20 -4.40 0.21
C ASN A 2 -5.46 -5.55 1.20
N SER A 3 -6.07 -5.25 2.35
CA SER A 3 -6.32 -6.25 3.40
C SER A 3 -7.27 -7.36 2.94
N ASN A 4 -8.26 -7.05 2.10
CA ASN A 4 -9.19 -8.03 1.54
C ASN A 4 -8.47 -9.08 0.68
N THR A 5 -7.57 -8.63 -0.19
CA THR A 5 -6.76 -9.51 -1.04
C THR A 5 -5.84 -10.37 -0.18
N ALA A 6 -5.22 -9.79 0.85
CA ALA A 6 -4.37 -10.54 1.76
C ALA A 6 -5.14 -11.64 2.50
N ALA A 7 -6.36 -11.38 2.97
CA ALA A 7 -7.20 -12.38 3.62
C ALA A 7 -7.56 -13.56 2.69
N LYS A 8 -7.65 -13.33 1.37
CA LYS A 8 -7.81 -14.40 0.37
C LYS A 8 -6.50 -15.18 0.19
N VAL A 9 -5.36 -14.47 0.09
CA VAL A 9 -4.03 -15.07 -0.10
C VAL A 9 -3.59 -15.89 1.11
N GLN A 10 -3.92 -15.47 2.34
CA GLN A 10 -3.64 -16.20 3.58
C GLN A 10 -4.23 -17.62 3.60
N LYS A 11 -5.33 -17.84 2.88
CA LYS A 11 -6.02 -19.14 2.80
C LYS A 11 -5.39 -20.09 1.79
N LEU A 12 -4.41 -19.63 0.99
CA LEU A 12 -3.76 -20.44 -0.03
C LEU A 12 -2.84 -21.49 0.60
N LYS A 13 -3.02 -22.73 0.18
CA LYS A 13 -2.24 -23.90 0.61
C LYS A 13 -1.43 -24.46 -0.55
N ASN A 14 -0.28 -25.06 -0.24
CA ASN A 14 0.48 -25.85 -1.19
C ASN A 14 -0.21 -27.22 -1.45
N GLY A 15 0.30 -28.01 -2.40
CA GLY A 15 -0.22 -29.35 -2.69
C GLY A 15 -0.09 -30.35 -1.52
N ASN A 16 0.71 -30.02 -0.50
CA ASN A 16 0.93 -30.83 0.70
C ASN A 16 0.03 -30.40 1.88
N GLY A 17 -0.79 -29.36 1.71
CA GLY A 17 -1.71 -28.85 2.74
C GLY A 17 -1.14 -27.75 3.64
N ASP A 18 0.11 -27.33 3.48
CA ASP A 18 0.73 -26.26 4.25
C ASP A 18 0.36 -24.89 3.70
N TYR A 19 0.23 -23.89 4.57
CA TYR A 19 0.01 -22.51 4.17
C TYR A 19 1.26 -21.92 3.51
N ILE A 20 1.06 -21.24 2.37
CA ILE A 20 2.14 -20.52 1.67
C ILE A 20 2.47 -19.22 2.42
N TRP A 21 1.45 -18.63 3.04
CA TRP A 21 1.56 -17.45 3.88
C TRP A 21 2.21 -17.81 5.21
N ARG A 22 3.17 -16.98 5.64
CA ARG A 22 3.76 -17.07 6.98
C ARG A 22 3.39 -15.83 7.77
N GLU A 23 2.61 -16.05 8.82
CA GLU A 23 2.27 -15.01 9.78
C GLU A 23 3.52 -14.54 10.51
N ARG A 24 3.56 -13.24 10.82
CA ARG A 24 4.59 -12.66 11.69
C ARG A 24 4.61 -13.37 13.05
N LEU A 25 5.81 -13.69 13.53
CA LEU A 25 6.03 -14.28 14.86
C LEU A 25 6.14 -13.21 15.97
N GLN A 26 6.47 -11.96 15.62
CA GLN A 26 6.68 -10.87 16.58
C GLN A 26 5.90 -9.60 16.19
N VAL A 27 5.51 -8.82 17.20
CA VAL A 27 4.82 -7.54 17.01
C VAL A 27 5.78 -6.53 16.38
N GLY A 28 5.53 -6.16 15.13
CA GLY A 28 6.31 -5.15 14.40
C GLY A 28 6.89 -5.67 13.09
N ASP A 29 7.02 -6.98 12.92
CA ASP A 29 7.51 -7.56 11.68
C ASP A 29 6.41 -7.62 10.61
N PRO A 30 6.72 -7.27 9.34
CA PRO A 30 5.79 -7.43 8.25
C PRO A 30 5.52 -8.91 7.99
N ASP A 31 4.29 -9.24 7.63
CA ASP A 31 3.96 -10.60 7.19
C ASP A 31 4.77 -10.96 5.94
N SER A 32 5.08 -12.25 5.79
CA SER A 32 5.91 -12.71 4.68
C SER A 32 5.15 -13.65 3.75
N LEU A 33 5.24 -13.36 2.45
CA LEU A 33 4.71 -14.18 1.37
C LEU A 33 5.87 -14.61 0.48
N LEU A 34 6.14 -15.92 0.40
CA LEU A 34 7.25 -16.48 -0.39
C LEU A 34 8.63 -15.85 -0.03
N GLY A 35 8.81 -15.40 1.21
CA GLY A 35 10.04 -14.75 1.68
C GLY A 35 10.13 -13.25 1.40
N LEU A 36 9.08 -12.63 0.84
CA LEU A 36 8.99 -11.19 0.61
C LEU A 36 8.08 -10.54 1.65
N SER A 37 8.44 -9.34 2.10
CA SER A 37 7.65 -8.55 3.04
C SER A 37 6.38 -8.03 2.36
N VAL A 38 5.24 -8.18 3.04
CA VAL A 38 3.95 -7.70 2.56
C VAL A 38 3.63 -6.35 3.20
N HIS A 39 3.24 -5.40 2.36
CA HIS A 39 2.70 -4.11 2.79
C HIS A 39 1.22 -3.99 2.40
N TYR A 40 0.42 -3.60 3.38
CA TYR A 40 -1.01 -3.36 3.24
C TYR A 40 -1.24 -1.91 2.80
N LEU A 41 -1.90 -1.76 1.65
CA LEU A 41 -2.27 -0.47 1.09
C LEU A 41 -3.75 -0.54 0.71
N GLU A 42 -4.60 0.03 1.56
CA GLU A 42 -6.06 -0.02 1.38
C GLU A 42 -6.56 0.71 0.13
N PHE A 43 -5.76 1.64 -0.40
CA PHE A 43 -6.07 2.35 -1.64
C PHE A 43 -5.83 1.52 -2.90
N MET A 44 -5.30 0.30 -2.79
CA MET A 44 -5.19 -0.61 -3.93
C MET A 44 -6.54 -1.29 -4.21
N ASN A 45 -6.85 -1.49 -5.50
CA ASN A 45 -8.02 -2.26 -5.91
C ASN A 45 -7.98 -3.70 -5.36
N ASP A 46 -9.16 -4.29 -5.16
CA ASP A 46 -9.32 -5.69 -4.79
C ASP A 46 -8.67 -6.62 -5.84
N ASP A 47 -8.12 -7.74 -5.37
CA ASP A 47 -7.51 -8.81 -6.18
C ASP A 47 -6.29 -8.37 -7.00
N VAL A 48 -5.68 -7.23 -6.66
CA VAL A 48 -4.45 -6.74 -7.27
C VAL A 48 -3.27 -6.83 -6.30
N ILE A 49 -2.20 -7.47 -6.76
CA ILE A 49 -0.94 -7.60 -6.02
C ILE A 49 0.16 -6.92 -6.82
N ALA A 50 0.83 -5.92 -6.23
CA ALA A 50 2.02 -5.31 -6.81
C ALA A 50 3.26 -5.89 -6.11
N LEU A 51 4.22 -6.36 -6.91
CA LEU A 51 5.43 -7.03 -6.50
C LEU A 51 6.64 -6.35 -7.14
N GLY A 52 7.67 -6.05 -6.35
CA GLY A 52 8.88 -5.46 -6.90
C GLY A 52 9.67 -4.64 -5.90
N ASP A 53 10.75 -4.03 -6.38
CA ASP A 53 11.53 -3.06 -5.62
C ASP A 53 10.95 -1.66 -5.84
N PHE A 54 10.05 -1.25 -4.93
CA PHE A 54 9.43 0.07 -4.97
C PHE A 54 10.40 1.20 -4.66
N LYS A 55 11.48 0.94 -3.89
CA LYS A 55 12.47 1.95 -3.54
C LYS A 55 13.24 2.39 -4.78
N ARG A 56 13.51 1.45 -5.69
CA ARG A 56 14.11 1.73 -6.99
C ARG A 56 13.08 2.15 -8.04
N GLY A 57 11.90 1.55 -8.02
CA GLY A 57 10.88 1.75 -9.06
C GLY A 57 10.15 3.09 -8.98
N TYR A 58 9.89 3.62 -7.79
CA TYR A 58 9.05 4.81 -7.60
C TYR A 58 9.74 5.83 -6.70
N THR A 59 9.87 7.06 -7.18
CA THR A 59 10.46 8.16 -6.40
C THR A 59 9.40 9.16 -6.02
N ILE A 60 9.33 9.41 -4.71
CA ILE A 60 8.49 10.44 -4.11
C ILE A 60 9.38 11.65 -3.83
N VAL A 61 9.00 12.81 -4.32
CA VAL A 61 9.71 14.07 -4.16
C VAL A 61 8.87 15.01 -3.31
N ASP A 62 9.44 15.49 -2.21
CA ASP A 62 8.82 16.49 -1.35
C ASP A 62 9.25 17.90 -1.79
N HIS A 63 8.32 18.84 -1.80
CA HIS A 63 8.66 20.23 -2.06
C HIS A 63 9.41 20.81 -0.86
N GLN A 64 10.38 21.70 -1.09
CA GLN A 64 11.25 22.26 -0.04
C GLN A 64 10.47 22.98 1.07
N THR A 65 9.26 23.44 0.79
CA THR A 65 8.38 24.10 1.78
C THR A 65 7.82 23.13 2.82
N GLY A 66 7.88 21.81 2.59
CA GLY A 66 7.34 20.80 3.49
C GLY A 66 5.84 20.94 3.76
N THR A 67 5.40 20.43 4.92
CA THR A 67 4.04 20.60 5.44
C THR A 67 3.90 21.97 6.09
N ARG A 68 2.90 22.76 5.70
CA ARG A 68 2.66 24.10 6.26
C ARG A 68 1.30 24.13 6.91
N THR A 69 1.21 24.79 8.06
CA THR A 69 -0.04 24.97 8.79
C THR A 69 -0.30 26.46 8.95
N ARG A 70 -1.48 26.91 8.54
CA ARG A 70 -1.92 28.30 8.60
C ARG A 70 -3.23 28.41 9.39
N PRO A 71 -3.22 29.00 10.59
CA PRO A 71 -4.43 29.37 11.29
C PRO A 71 -5.00 30.67 10.69
N ASP A 72 -6.28 30.65 10.33
CA ASP A 72 -7.05 31.79 9.86
C ASP A 72 -8.05 32.20 10.94
N ASN A 73 -7.91 33.43 11.43
CA ASN A 73 -8.72 34.05 12.48
C ASN A 73 -9.56 35.22 11.96
N ILE A 74 -9.63 35.41 10.64
CA ILE A 74 -10.23 36.61 10.02
C ILE A 74 -11.49 36.25 9.24
N THR A 75 -11.51 35.09 8.58
CA THR A 75 -12.59 34.76 7.63
C THR A 75 -13.95 34.50 8.28
N GLU A 76 -14.00 34.06 9.53
CA GLU A 76 -15.27 33.80 10.23
C GLU A 76 -15.18 34.15 11.72
N PRO A 77 -15.95 35.14 12.21
CA PRO A 77 -15.93 35.50 13.62
C PRO A 77 -16.31 34.32 14.52
N GLY A 78 -15.52 34.10 15.57
CA GLY A 78 -15.76 33.02 16.55
C GLY A 78 -15.16 31.66 16.18
N PHE A 79 -14.53 31.52 15.01
CA PHE A 79 -13.88 30.27 14.58
C PHE A 79 -12.43 30.52 14.12
N ILE A 80 -11.55 29.56 14.42
CA ILE A 80 -10.19 29.51 13.85
C ILE A 80 -10.15 28.36 12.85
N LYS A 81 -9.92 28.68 11.57
CA LYS A 81 -9.80 27.69 10.51
C LYS A 81 -8.33 27.31 10.34
N ILE A 82 -7.99 26.05 10.55
CA ILE A 82 -6.62 25.55 10.38
C ILE A 82 -6.51 24.93 9.00
N HIS A 83 -5.75 25.58 8.11
CA HIS A 83 -5.44 25.04 6.80
C HIS A 83 -4.03 24.44 6.81
N THR A 84 -3.94 23.14 6.52
CA THR A 84 -2.66 22.45 6.39
C THR A 84 -2.50 21.92 4.97
N ASP A 85 -1.47 22.39 4.27
CA ASP A 85 -1.13 21.96 2.93
C ASP A 85 0.27 21.33 2.87
N LYS A 86 0.45 20.39 1.94
CA LYS A 86 1.74 19.81 1.59
C LYS A 86 1.77 19.57 0.09
N TYR A 87 2.87 19.95 -0.55
CA TYR A 87 3.11 19.67 -1.95
C TYR A 87 4.00 18.45 -2.11
N LEU A 88 3.46 17.41 -2.75
CA LEU A 88 4.16 16.16 -3.01
C LEU A 88 4.12 15.87 -4.51
N GLY A 89 5.26 15.47 -5.07
CA GLY A 89 5.37 14.91 -6.41
C GLY A 89 5.77 13.44 -6.33
N GLY A 90 5.42 12.67 -7.35
CA GLY A 90 5.84 11.28 -7.43
C GLY A 90 5.80 10.76 -8.86
N GLY A 91 6.73 9.86 -9.19
CA GLY A 91 6.83 9.30 -10.53
C GLY A 91 7.52 7.93 -10.56
N LEU A 92 7.18 7.16 -11.59
CA LEU A 92 7.83 5.90 -11.90
C LEU A 92 9.19 6.17 -12.55
N VAL A 93 10.26 5.65 -11.96
CA VAL A 93 11.63 5.79 -12.46
C VAL A 93 12.07 4.55 -13.22
N ASP A 94 11.76 3.35 -12.72
CA ASP A 94 12.11 2.07 -13.35
C ASP A 94 10.86 1.19 -13.46
N SER A 95 10.32 1.06 -14.68
CA SER A 95 9.12 0.25 -14.95
C SER A 95 9.36 -1.25 -14.87
N ASN A 96 10.61 -1.71 -14.90
CA ASN A 96 10.93 -3.13 -14.79
C ASN A 96 11.01 -3.58 -13.33
N ALA A 97 11.24 -2.65 -12.41
CA ALA A 97 11.37 -2.91 -10.99
C ALA A 97 10.03 -3.29 -10.32
N ILE A 98 8.89 -2.94 -10.92
CA ILE A 98 7.54 -3.20 -10.38
C ILE A 98 6.73 -4.03 -11.36
N LYS A 99 6.13 -5.11 -10.87
CA LYS A 99 5.19 -5.96 -11.60
C LYS A 99 3.86 -5.98 -10.87
N VAL A 100 2.77 -5.84 -11.62
CA VAL A 100 1.42 -5.90 -11.09
C VAL A 100 0.77 -7.19 -11.57
N LEU A 101 0.26 -7.95 -10.62
CA LEU A 101 -0.46 -9.20 -10.81
C LEU A 101 -1.93 -8.93 -10.51
N GLU A 102 -2.79 -9.22 -11.49
CA GLU A 102 -4.23 -9.24 -11.29
C GLU A 102 -4.64 -10.69 -11.06
N VAL A 103 -5.09 -10.99 -9.84
CA VAL A 103 -5.58 -12.31 -9.50
C VAL A 103 -7.02 -12.39 -10.00
N LYS A 104 -7.18 -12.76 -11.28
CA LYS A 104 -8.51 -13.16 -11.77
C LYS A 104 -8.94 -14.39 -10.99
N ALA A 105 -9.83 -14.19 -10.02
CA ALA A 105 -10.59 -15.29 -9.46
C ALA A 105 -11.34 -15.93 -10.62
N LYS A 106 -10.90 -17.12 -11.06
CA LYS A 106 -11.68 -17.95 -11.96
C LYS A 106 -12.97 -18.24 -11.19
N GLY A 107 -14.06 -17.58 -11.58
CA GLY A 107 -15.37 -17.81 -10.99
C GLY A 107 -15.57 -19.31 -10.90
N ALA A 108 -15.89 -19.80 -9.70
CA ALA A 108 -16.43 -21.13 -9.54
C ALA A 108 -17.70 -21.15 -10.38
N GLY A 109 -17.57 -21.66 -11.61
CA GLY A 109 -18.69 -21.90 -12.50
C GLY A 109 -19.64 -22.84 -11.79
N VAL A 110 -20.84 -22.33 -11.51
CA VAL A 110 -22.05 -23.14 -11.54
C VAL A 110 -22.39 -23.36 -13.00
#